data_AF-A0A968MW25-F1
#
_entry.id   AF-A0A968MW25-F1
#
_cell.length_a   1.000
_cell.length_b   1.000
_cell.length_c   1.000
_cell.angle_alpha   90.00
_cell.angle_beta   90.00
_cell.angle_gamma   90.00
#
_symmetry.space_group_name_H-M   'P 1'
#
loop_
_entity.id
_entity.type
_entity.pdbx_description
1 polymer ?
#
loop_
_entity_poly.entity_id
_entity_poly.type
_entity_poly.pdbx_seq_one_letter_code
_entity_poly.pdbx_strand_id
1 'polypeptide(L)'
;MAEKARNLLRTELEWMRRMPQARGTKAKYRIDAFYQLKDEADYRRNDKQIDINVKSARLGNKILEMEHVNKRFDDLVILDDFSYTFSRNEKVGIVGQNGVGKSTFLNLITQQLTPDTGKIDTGETVVYGYYQQQGLNFKAGQKVIDIIRDIADFVTLGDGKQLSVSQFLTHFLFPPEMQYVQVEKLSGGEKRRLYLMTILMRNPNFLILDEPTNDLDIVTLNVLEEYLKNFNGCLMIVSHDRFFIDKLADHYLFLKVRVRYSISRETTANIVHLLNCRNKKPPN
;
A
#
# COMPACT_ATOMS: atom_id res chain seq x y z
N MET A 1 20.15 0.77 -28.55
CA MET A 1 18.89 1.52 -28.28
C MET A 1 18.47 1.42 -26.81
N ALA A 2 18.48 0.23 -26.18
CA ALA A 2 18.16 0.04 -24.76
C ALA A 2 19.09 0.81 -23.78
N GLU A 3 20.38 0.94 -24.11
CA GLU A 3 21.36 1.59 -23.24
C GLU A 3 21.20 3.13 -23.21
N LYS A 4 20.85 3.74 -24.36
CA LYS A 4 20.49 5.17 -24.43
C LYS A 4 19.22 5.46 -23.63
N ALA A 5 18.20 4.59 -23.71
CA ALA A 5 16.98 4.72 -22.93
C ALA A 5 17.24 4.63 -21.42
N ARG A 6 18.09 3.69 -21.00
CA ARG A 6 18.47 3.48 -19.59
C ARG A 6 19.25 4.66 -19.01
N ASN A 7 20.13 5.28 -19.79
CA ASN A 7 20.85 6.49 -19.39
C ASN A 7 19.92 7.71 -19.33
N LEU A 8 18.96 7.85 -20.26
CA LEU A 8 17.96 8.91 -20.21
C LEU A 8 17.07 8.81 -18.96
N LEU A 9 16.66 7.58 -18.61
CA LEU A 9 15.85 7.28 -17.42
C LEU A 9 16.60 7.61 -16.13
N ARG A 10 17.91 7.38 -16.08
CA ARG A 10 18.76 7.73 -14.94
C ARG A 10 18.86 9.26 -14.76
N THR A 11 19.03 10.00 -15.85
CA THR A 11 19.10 11.47 -15.83
C THR A 11 17.76 12.09 -15.44
N GLU A 12 16.64 11.54 -15.91
CA GLU A 12 15.29 11.95 -15.51
C GLU A 12 15.01 11.64 -14.02
N LEU A 13 15.48 10.49 -13.50
CA LEU A 13 15.38 10.11 -12.08
C LEU A 13 16.18 11.03 -11.15
N GLU A 14 17.39 11.44 -11.55
CA GLU A 14 18.18 12.41 -10.81
C GLU A 14 17.53 13.81 -10.80
N TRP A 15 16.77 14.14 -11.85
CA TRP A 15 15.99 15.37 -11.92
C TRP A 15 14.75 15.33 -11.01
N MET A 16 14.01 14.21 -10.98
CA MET A 16 12.87 14.04 -10.07
C MET A 16 13.27 14.07 -8.58
N ARG A 17 14.41 13.49 -8.23
CA ARG A 17 14.95 13.52 -6.85
C ARG A 17 15.38 14.91 -6.39
N ARG A 18 15.61 15.85 -7.32
CA ARG A 18 16.15 17.19 -7.03
C ARG A 18 15.09 18.29 -6.98
N MET A 19 13.80 18.03 -7.21
CA MET A 19 12.84 19.13 -7.38
C MET A 19 12.17 19.59 -6.06
N PRO A 20 12.34 20.87 -5.66
CA PRO A 20 11.47 21.55 -4.71
C PRO A 20 10.19 22.01 -5.43
N GLN A 21 9.03 21.76 -4.83
CA GLN A 21 7.68 22.23 -5.21
C GLN A 21 7.50 22.73 -6.66
N ALA A 22 7.18 21.82 -7.57
CA ALA A 22 6.97 22.11 -8.99
C ALA A 22 5.63 22.85 -9.25
N ARG A 23 5.66 24.18 -9.26
CA ARG A 23 4.63 25.02 -9.88
C ARG A 23 5.04 25.35 -11.32
N GLY A 24 4.61 24.55 -12.31
CA GLY A 24 4.82 24.90 -13.72
C GLY A 24 4.41 23.82 -14.75
N THR A 25 3.86 24.27 -15.88
CA THR A 25 3.31 23.44 -16.99
C THR A 25 4.37 22.60 -17.73
N LYS A 26 5.65 23.00 -17.72
CA LYS A 26 6.76 22.22 -18.31
C LYS A 26 7.12 20.95 -17.54
N ALA A 27 6.80 20.86 -16.25
CA ALA A 27 7.06 19.65 -15.45
C ALA A 27 6.08 18.52 -15.79
N LYS A 28 4.83 18.87 -16.13
CA LYS A 28 3.75 17.92 -16.44
C LYS A 28 4.04 17.09 -17.70
N TYR A 29 4.53 17.74 -18.77
CA TYR A 29 4.88 17.07 -20.03
C TYR A 29 5.99 16.01 -19.87
N ARG A 30 6.98 16.25 -19.00
CA ARG A 30 8.06 15.27 -18.76
C ARG A 30 7.62 14.09 -17.90
N ILE A 31 6.75 14.35 -16.92
CA ILE A 31 6.12 13.28 -16.12
C ILE A 31 5.28 12.37 -17.02
N ASP A 32 4.46 12.94 -17.91
CA ASP A 32 3.64 12.17 -18.84
C ASP A 32 4.50 11.38 -19.85
N ALA A 33 5.61 11.94 -20.32
CA ALA A 33 6.56 11.26 -21.21
C ALA A 33 7.30 10.09 -20.50
N PHE A 34 7.62 10.23 -19.21
CA PHE A 34 8.20 9.16 -18.41
C PHE A 34 7.24 7.96 -18.29
N TYR A 35 5.95 8.22 -18.05
CA TYR A 35 4.95 7.16 -17.95
C TYR A 35 4.65 6.49 -19.30
N GLN A 36 4.65 7.25 -20.40
CA GLN A 36 4.53 6.65 -21.75
C GLN A 36 5.72 5.72 -22.07
N LEU A 37 6.94 6.12 -21.71
CA LEU A 37 8.12 5.27 -21.84
C LEU A 37 8.08 4.03 -20.95
N LYS A 38 7.45 4.12 -19.77
CA LYS A 38 7.21 2.97 -18.87
C LYS A 38 6.20 2.00 -19.49
N ASP A 39 5.07 2.51 -19.99
CA ASP A 39 4.01 1.70 -20.60
C ASP A 39 4.50 1.00 -21.88
N GLU A 40 5.33 1.66 -22.70
CA GLU A 40 5.91 1.06 -23.91
C GLU A 40 6.95 -0.04 -23.59
N ALA A 41 7.62 0.06 -22.43
CA ALA A 41 8.53 -0.96 -21.93
C ALA A 41 7.79 -2.17 -21.31
N ASP A 42 6.64 -1.95 -20.68
CA ASP A 42 5.79 -3.00 -20.09
C ASP A 42 5.14 -3.88 -21.18
N TYR A 43 4.82 -3.33 -22.37
CA TYR A 43 4.22 -4.10 -23.49
C TYR A 43 5.12 -5.21 -24.06
N ARG A 44 6.45 -5.13 -23.87
CA ARG A 44 7.42 -6.11 -24.42
C ARG A 44 7.74 -7.28 -23.49
N ARG A 45 7.13 -7.35 -22.30
CA ARG A 45 7.39 -8.41 -21.29
C ARG A 45 6.29 -9.47 -21.17
N ASN A 46 5.38 -9.54 -22.14
CA ASN A 46 4.17 -10.34 -22.04
C ASN A 46 4.31 -11.87 -22.22
N ASP A 47 5.50 -12.46 -22.10
CA ASP A 47 5.68 -13.88 -22.49
C ASP A 47 5.99 -14.88 -21.35
N LYS A 48 6.13 -14.46 -20.08
CA LYS A 48 6.29 -15.41 -18.94
C LYS A 48 5.81 -14.88 -17.59
N GLN A 49 4.62 -14.29 -17.50
CA GLN A 49 4.00 -13.98 -16.19
C GLN A 49 3.05 -15.10 -15.79
N ILE A 50 3.41 -15.82 -14.73
CA ILE A 50 2.55 -16.81 -14.08
C ILE A 50 1.60 -16.01 -13.18
N ASP A 51 0.30 -16.05 -13.45
CA ASP A 51 -0.75 -15.41 -12.63
C ASP A 51 -0.69 -15.92 -11.19
N ILE A 52 -0.25 -15.06 -10.27
CA ILE A 52 -0.27 -15.37 -8.83
C ILE A 52 -1.65 -15.03 -8.28
N ASN A 53 -2.53 -16.04 -8.25
CA ASN A 53 -3.75 -15.99 -7.45
C ASN A 53 -3.46 -16.69 -6.12
N VAL A 54 -3.07 -15.98 -5.06
CA VAL A 54 -2.95 -16.58 -3.70
C VAL A 54 -4.33 -16.65 -3.04
N LYS A 55 -4.67 -17.77 -2.38
CA LYS A 55 -5.90 -17.84 -1.56
C LYS A 55 -5.68 -17.07 -0.27
N SER A 56 -6.21 -15.87 -0.20
CA SER A 56 -6.39 -15.13 1.06
C SER A 56 -7.24 -15.92 2.05
N ALA A 57 -7.00 -15.74 3.35
CA ALA A 57 -7.85 -16.31 4.41
C ALA A 57 -9.33 -15.93 4.17
N ARG A 58 -10.27 -16.87 4.36
CA ARG A 58 -11.69 -16.65 4.08
C ARG A 58 -12.19 -15.41 4.84
N LEU A 59 -12.64 -14.42 4.10
CA LEU A 59 -13.23 -13.21 4.66
C LEU A 59 -14.68 -13.51 5.07
N GLY A 60 -15.08 -13.14 6.28
CA GLY A 60 -16.46 -13.21 6.75
C GLY A 60 -17.40 -12.24 6.00
N ASN A 61 -18.64 -12.13 6.45
CA ASN A 61 -19.58 -11.12 5.94
C ASN A 61 -19.28 -9.74 6.54
N LYS A 62 -18.75 -9.70 7.76
CA LYS A 62 -18.30 -8.49 8.45
C LYS A 62 -16.78 -8.39 8.37
N ILE A 63 -16.28 -7.21 8.01
CA ILE A 63 -14.85 -6.96 7.81
C ILE A 63 -14.40 -5.89 8.79
N LEU A 64 -14.83 -4.66 8.57
CA LEU A 64 -14.60 -3.55 9.48
C LEU A 64 -15.78 -2.60 9.35
N GLU A 65 -16.35 -2.23 10.49
CA GLU A 65 -17.45 -1.30 10.59
C GLU A 65 -17.08 -0.23 11.61
N MET A 66 -17.19 1.03 11.20
CA MET A 66 -16.95 2.20 12.02
C MET A 66 -18.27 2.95 12.14
N GLU A 67 -18.70 3.24 13.36
CA GLU A 67 -19.95 3.93 13.67
C GLU A 67 -19.65 5.16 14.54
N HIS A 68 -19.94 6.34 14.02
CA HIS A 68 -19.86 7.63 14.73
C HIS A 68 -18.50 7.83 15.43
N VAL A 69 -17.42 7.41 14.76
CA VAL A 69 -16.08 7.38 15.33
C VAL A 69 -15.50 8.78 15.38
N ASN A 70 -15.06 9.18 16.57
CA ASN A 70 -14.35 10.43 16.81
C ASN A 70 -12.96 10.14 17.34
N LYS A 71 -11.98 10.89 16.83
CA LYS A 71 -10.62 10.88 17.37
C LYS A 71 -10.00 12.26 17.29
N ARG A 72 -9.47 12.74 18.42
CA ARG A 72 -8.82 14.04 18.56
C ARG A 72 -7.53 13.89 19.35
N PHE A 73 -6.54 14.70 19.00
CA PHE A 73 -5.32 14.90 19.78
C PHE A 73 -5.20 16.38 20.08
N ASP A 74 -5.36 16.77 21.34
CA ASP A 74 -5.41 18.17 21.75
C ASP A 74 -6.39 18.97 20.87
N ASP A 75 -5.92 19.98 20.16
CA ASP A 75 -6.74 20.81 19.25
C ASP A 75 -6.93 20.20 17.85
N LEU A 76 -6.21 19.11 17.53
CA LEU A 76 -6.23 18.47 16.22
C LEU A 76 -7.33 17.42 16.14
N VAL A 77 -8.37 17.70 15.37
CA VAL A 77 -9.43 16.74 15.06
C VAL A 77 -8.99 15.84 13.91
N ILE A 78 -8.87 14.53 14.17
CA ILE A 78 -8.49 13.52 13.17
C ILE A 78 -9.75 12.92 12.54
N LEU A 79 -10.70 12.47 13.37
CA LEU A 79 -12.00 11.98 12.97
C LEU A 79 -13.08 12.68 13.77
N ASP A 80 -14.20 12.98 13.11
CA ASP A 80 -15.34 13.68 13.68
C ASP A 80 -16.61 13.08 13.09
N ASP A 81 -17.34 12.35 13.92
CA ASP A 81 -18.55 11.60 13.54
C ASP A 81 -18.40 10.74 12.28
N PHE A 82 -17.28 10.01 12.17
CA PHE A 82 -16.96 9.23 10.99
C PHE A 82 -17.59 7.83 11.04
N SER A 83 -18.39 7.49 10.02
CA SER A 83 -18.94 6.15 9.84
C SER A 83 -18.52 5.57 8.49
N TYR A 84 -18.05 4.32 8.49
CA TYR A 84 -17.61 3.63 7.29
C TYR A 84 -17.65 2.12 7.46
N THR A 85 -18.14 1.41 6.46
CA THR A 85 -18.24 -0.05 6.46
C THR A 85 -17.48 -0.61 5.26
N PHE A 86 -16.45 -1.40 5.54
CA PHE A 86 -15.68 -2.09 4.51
C PHE A 86 -16.49 -3.23 3.90
N SER A 87 -16.56 -3.24 2.57
CA SER A 87 -17.15 -4.30 1.76
C SER A 87 -16.11 -5.37 1.40
N ARG A 88 -16.59 -6.57 1.05
CA ARG A 88 -15.71 -7.68 0.66
C ARG A 88 -14.90 -7.33 -0.59
N ASN A 89 -13.60 -7.62 -0.53
CA ASN A 89 -12.63 -7.34 -1.59
C ASN A 89 -12.50 -5.86 -1.97
N GLU A 90 -12.97 -4.96 -1.11
CA GLU A 90 -12.89 -3.52 -1.37
C GLU A 90 -11.44 -3.06 -1.32
N LYS A 91 -11.05 -2.28 -2.34
CA LYS A 91 -9.72 -1.68 -2.44
C LYS A 91 -9.85 -0.16 -2.27
N VAL A 92 -9.29 0.38 -1.20
CA VAL A 92 -9.44 1.77 -0.81
C VAL A 92 -8.09 2.49 -0.83
N GLY A 93 -8.06 3.63 -1.50
CA GLY A 93 -6.92 4.54 -1.52
C GLY A 93 -7.08 5.66 -0.50
N ILE A 94 -6.10 5.87 0.37
CA ILE A 94 -6.08 6.95 1.34
C ILE A 94 -5.16 8.05 0.84
N VAL A 95 -5.72 9.25 0.68
CA VAL A 95 -4.98 10.43 0.21
C VAL A 95 -5.12 11.56 1.23
N GLY A 96 -4.01 12.21 1.53
CA GLY A 96 -3.98 13.35 2.45
C GLY A 96 -2.57 13.89 2.63
N GLN A 97 -2.43 15.10 3.15
CA GLN A 97 -1.11 15.69 3.42
C GLN A 97 -0.39 14.94 4.54
N ASN A 98 0.92 15.15 4.71
CA ASN A 98 1.62 14.60 5.88
C ASN A 98 1.14 15.31 7.15
N GLY A 99 1.02 14.57 8.25
CA GLY A 99 0.49 15.11 9.51
C GLY A 99 -1.03 15.23 9.60
N VAL A 100 -1.79 14.79 8.60
CA VAL A 100 -3.27 14.80 8.65
C VAL A 100 -3.90 13.69 9.48
N GLY A 101 -3.08 12.80 10.06
CA GLY A 101 -3.58 11.67 10.84
C GLY A 101 -3.80 10.37 10.06
N LYS A 102 -3.17 10.18 8.89
CA LYS A 102 -3.26 8.91 8.14
C LYS A 102 -2.81 7.73 8.98
N SER A 103 -1.63 7.81 9.59
CA SER A 103 -1.12 6.75 10.48
C SER A 103 -2.02 6.56 11.71
N THR A 104 -2.60 7.64 12.25
CA THR A 104 -3.61 7.54 13.33
C THR A 104 -4.82 6.74 12.87
N PHE A 105 -5.34 7.02 11.67
CA PHE A 105 -6.47 6.30 11.10
C PHE A 105 -6.15 4.82 10.90
N LEU A 106 -4.96 4.49 10.39
CA LEU A 106 -4.49 3.11 10.29
C LEU A 106 -4.40 2.43 11.66
N ASN A 107 -3.92 3.13 12.69
CA ASN A 107 -3.82 2.61 14.05
C ASN A 107 -5.19 2.36 14.68
N LEU A 108 -6.20 3.18 14.37
CA LEU A 108 -7.59 2.94 14.79
C LEU A 108 -8.16 1.68 14.13
N ILE A 109 -7.94 1.52 12.82
CA ILE A 109 -8.42 0.36 12.06
C ILE A 109 -7.77 -0.94 12.55
N THR A 110 -6.48 -0.90 12.82
CA THR A 110 -5.71 -2.04 13.32
C THR A 110 -5.88 -2.26 14.83
N GLN A 111 -6.77 -1.52 15.49
CA GLN A 111 -7.06 -1.57 16.92
C GLN A 111 -5.84 -1.30 17.83
N GLN A 112 -4.77 -0.70 17.29
CA GLN A 112 -3.62 -0.24 18.06
C GLN A 112 -3.92 1.04 18.85
N LEU A 113 -4.96 1.77 18.43
CA LEU A 113 -5.45 2.98 19.07
C LEU A 113 -6.96 2.87 19.26
N THR A 114 -7.46 3.35 20.39
CA THR A 114 -8.89 3.42 20.66
C THR A 114 -9.48 4.75 20.21
N PRO A 115 -10.73 4.74 19.68
CA PRO A 115 -11.46 5.97 19.42
C PRO A 115 -11.85 6.66 20.73
N ASP A 116 -12.07 7.98 20.69
CA ASP A 116 -12.51 8.74 21.86
C ASP A 116 -14.01 8.55 22.10
N THR A 117 -14.79 8.51 21.02
CA THR A 117 -16.21 8.12 21.01
C THR A 117 -16.54 7.36 19.71
N GLY A 118 -17.69 6.69 19.71
CA GLY A 118 -18.10 5.80 18.62
C GLY A 118 -17.60 4.37 18.80
N LYS A 119 -17.83 3.54 17.78
CA LYS A 119 -17.49 2.12 17.81
C LYS A 119 -16.73 1.71 16.55
N ILE A 120 -15.68 0.92 16.73
CA ILE A 120 -14.98 0.21 15.65
C ILE A 120 -15.16 -1.27 15.90
N ASP A 121 -15.74 -1.98 14.94
CA ASP A 121 -16.08 -3.39 15.04
C ASP A 121 -15.45 -4.15 13.86
N THR A 122 -14.49 -5.02 14.18
CA THR A 122 -13.74 -5.81 13.20
C THR A 122 -14.25 -7.24 13.21
N GLY A 123 -14.46 -7.83 12.03
CA GLY A 123 -14.85 -9.23 11.92
C GLY A 123 -13.78 -10.19 12.44
N GLU A 124 -14.19 -11.24 13.16
CA GLU A 124 -13.30 -12.23 13.79
C GLU A 124 -12.37 -12.96 12.80
N THR A 125 -12.81 -13.07 11.53
CA THR A 125 -12.04 -13.74 10.48
C THR A 125 -10.97 -12.83 9.85
N VAL A 126 -10.90 -11.56 10.23
CA VAL A 126 -9.97 -10.60 9.61
C VAL A 126 -8.54 -10.84 10.11
N VAL A 127 -7.64 -11.05 9.16
CA VAL A 127 -6.21 -11.19 9.36
C VAL A 127 -5.54 -10.01 8.67
N TYR A 128 -5.04 -9.08 9.47
CA TYR A 128 -4.34 -7.89 8.99
C TYR A 128 -2.91 -8.22 8.55
N GLY A 129 -2.55 -7.76 7.36
CA GLY A 129 -1.17 -7.56 6.94
C GLY A 129 -0.88 -6.07 6.93
N TYR A 130 0.05 -5.59 7.75
CA TYR A 130 0.35 -4.15 7.83
C TYR A 130 1.82 -3.89 7.46
N TYR A 131 2.02 -3.27 6.29
CA TYR A 131 3.31 -2.75 5.83
C TYR A 131 3.48 -1.31 6.29
N GLN A 132 4.43 -1.09 7.19
CA GLN A 132 4.74 0.21 7.80
C GLN A 132 6.07 0.77 7.30
N GLN A 133 6.15 2.11 7.20
CA GLN A 133 7.38 2.80 6.82
C GLN A 133 8.53 2.53 7.81
N GLN A 134 8.27 2.28 9.09
CA GLN A 134 9.34 1.99 10.06
C GLN A 134 9.97 0.59 9.90
N GLY A 135 9.38 -0.30 9.09
CA GLY A 135 9.95 -1.61 8.76
C GLY A 135 9.98 -2.60 9.93
N LEU A 136 10.46 -3.82 9.67
CA LEU A 136 10.65 -4.87 10.68
C LEU A 136 12.14 -4.97 11.04
N ASN A 137 12.42 -5.11 12.33
CA ASN A 137 13.75 -5.43 12.81
C ASN A 137 13.98 -6.94 12.68
N PHE A 138 14.84 -7.34 11.75
CA PHE A 138 15.25 -8.74 11.59
C PHE A 138 16.27 -9.12 12.66
N LYS A 139 16.17 -10.34 13.20
CA LYS A 139 17.18 -10.86 14.14
C LYS A 139 18.49 -11.09 13.39
N ALA A 140 19.59 -10.75 14.06
CA ALA A 140 20.94 -10.99 13.56
C ALA A 140 21.18 -12.48 13.29
N GLY A 141 21.92 -12.80 12.24
CA GLY A 141 22.34 -14.15 11.87
C GLY A 141 21.34 -15.03 11.11
N GLN A 142 20.06 -14.63 10.98
CA GLN A 142 19.06 -15.42 10.24
C GLN A 142 19.27 -15.34 8.72
N LYS A 143 18.95 -16.43 8.01
CA LYS A 143 18.88 -16.44 6.53
C LYS A 143 17.53 -15.94 6.06
N VAL A 144 17.50 -15.44 4.82
CA VAL A 144 16.27 -14.95 4.17
C VAL A 144 15.17 -16.01 4.16
N ILE A 145 15.51 -17.23 3.76
CA ILE A 145 14.54 -18.33 3.67
C ILE A 145 14.00 -18.75 5.04
N ASP A 146 14.84 -18.71 6.08
CA ASP A 146 14.47 -19.16 7.43
C ASP A 146 13.43 -18.21 8.03
N ILE A 147 13.58 -16.89 7.84
CA ILE A 147 12.60 -15.90 8.31
C ILE A 147 11.21 -16.12 7.72
N ILE A 148 11.16 -16.55 6.45
CA ILE A 148 9.88 -16.78 5.80
C ILE A 148 9.30 -18.15 6.19
N ARG A 149 10.13 -19.18 6.31
CA ARG A 149 9.71 -20.50 6.81
C ARG A 149 9.17 -20.43 8.24
N ASP A 150 9.75 -19.58 9.09
CA ASP A 150 9.26 -19.34 10.46
C ASP A 150 7.80 -18.82 10.48
N ILE A 151 7.31 -18.27 9.37
CA ILE A 151 5.94 -17.73 9.24
C ILE A 151 5.01 -18.76 8.61
N ALA A 152 5.42 -19.37 7.50
CA ALA A 152 4.63 -20.36 6.77
C ALA A 152 5.53 -21.29 5.94
N ASP A 153 5.25 -22.60 5.99
CA ASP A 153 5.98 -23.61 5.22
C ASP A 153 5.57 -23.64 3.73
N PHE A 154 4.32 -23.26 3.42
CA PHE A 154 3.74 -23.28 2.08
C PHE A 154 2.65 -22.22 1.92
N VAL A 155 2.53 -21.70 0.69
CA VAL A 155 1.47 -20.76 0.30
C VAL A 155 0.44 -21.50 -0.53
N THR A 156 -0.84 -21.40 -0.17
CA THR A 156 -1.92 -22.01 -0.95
C THR A 156 -2.39 -21.06 -2.04
N LEU A 157 -2.30 -21.47 -3.30
CA LEU A 157 -2.84 -20.76 -4.46
C LEU A 157 -4.35 -20.98 -4.63
N GLY A 158 -4.97 -20.09 -5.40
CA GLY A 158 -6.39 -20.03 -5.79
C GLY A 158 -6.92 -21.34 -6.36
N ASP A 159 -6.07 -22.07 -7.08
CA ASP A 159 -6.35 -23.37 -7.68
C ASP A 159 -6.15 -24.56 -6.71
N GLY A 160 -5.75 -24.30 -5.46
CA GLY A 160 -5.46 -25.32 -4.46
C GLY A 160 -4.04 -25.89 -4.53
N LYS A 161 -3.20 -25.42 -5.46
CA LYS A 161 -1.78 -25.80 -5.48
C LYS A 161 -1.03 -25.14 -4.33
N GLN A 162 -0.05 -25.85 -3.79
CA GLN A 162 0.86 -25.30 -2.80
C GLN A 162 2.11 -24.78 -3.50
N LEU A 163 2.40 -23.49 -3.34
CA LEU A 163 3.68 -22.90 -3.68
C LEU A 163 4.63 -23.05 -2.51
N SER A 164 5.85 -23.53 -2.79
CA SER A 164 6.91 -23.53 -1.80
C SER A 164 7.38 -22.10 -1.52
N VAL A 165 7.88 -21.86 -0.30
CA VAL A 165 8.49 -20.58 0.10
C VAL A 165 9.58 -20.14 -0.88
N SER A 166 10.39 -21.08 -1.37
CA SER A 166 11.48 -20.78 -2.31
C SER A 166 10.96 -20.26 -3.66
N GLN A 167 9.89 -20.84 -4.18
CA GLN A 167 9.25 -20.36 -5.41
C GLN A 167 8.65 -18.98 -5.20
N PHE A 168 7.90 -18.76 -4.12
CA PHE A 168 7.33 -17.46 -3.80
C PHE A 168 8.40 -16.37 -3.65
N LEU A 169 9.51 -16.66 -2.95
CA LEU A 169 10.65 -15.76 -2.83
C LEU A 169 11.24 -15.40 -4.21
N THR A 170 11.37 -16.40 -5.09
CA THR A 170 11.88 -16.19 -6.45
C THR A 170 11.01 -15.21 -7.24
N HIS A 171 9.68 -15.31 -7.11
CA HIS A 171 8.75 -14.39 -7.76
C HIS A 171 8.93 -12.94 -7.31
N PHE A 172 9.23 -12.74 -6.02
CA PHE A 172 9.53 -11.41 -5.47
C PHE A 172 11.01 -11.04 -5.55
N LEU A 173 11.69 -11.55 -6.58
CA LEU A 173 13.06 -11.17 -6.96
C LEU A 173 14.13 -11.57 -5.92
N PHE A 174 13.89 -12.65 -5.17
CA PHE A 174 14.90 -13.35 -4.37
C PHE A 174 15.28 -14.68 -5.04
N PRO A 175 16.27 -14.67 -5.95
CA PRO A 175 16.70 -15.89 -6.61
C PRO A 175 17.32 -16.87 -5.61
N PRO A 176 17.39 -18.18 -5.92
CA PRO A 176 17.78 -19.23 -4.98
C PRO A 176 19.10 -18.96 -4.24
N GLU A 177 20.09 -18.37 -4.91
CA GLU A 177 21.37 -18.00 -4.30
C GLU A 177 21.23 -16.97 -3.17
N MET A 178 20.29 -16.01 -3.29
CA MET A 178 20.06 -14.98 -2.27
C MET A 178 19.26 -15.52 -1.09
N GLN A 179 18.47 -16.58 -1.27
CA GLN A 179 17.60 -17.13 -0.24
C GLN A 179 18.37 -17.69 0.96
N TYR A 180 19.62 -18.13 0.74
CA TYR A 180 20.49 -18.66 1.79
C TYR A 180 21.45 -17.63 2.40
N VAL A 181 21.41 -16.39 1.90
CA VAL A 181 22.24 -15.29 2.42
C VAL A 181 21.68 -14.81 3.76
N GLN A 182 22.55 -14.33 4.63
CA GLN A 182 22.17 -13.71 5.90
C GLN A 182 21.53 -12.34 5.66
N VAL A 183 20.47 -12.04 6.39
CA VAL A 183 19.70 -10.80 6.20
C VAL A 183 20.53 -9.54 6.43
N GLU A 184 21.54 -9.59 7.28
CA GLU A 184 22.45 -8.47 7.52
C GLU A 184 23.15 -7.98 6.25
N LYS A 185 23.49 -8.92 5.34
CA LYS A 185 24.20 -8.66 4.08
C LYS A 185 23.29 -8.08 3.00
N LEU A 186 21.97 -8.09 3.20
CA LEU A 186 21.02 -7.49 2.28
C LEU A 186 21.10 -5.96 2.33
N SER A 187 20.97 -5.35 1.16
CA SER A 187 20.76 -3.91 1.01
C SER A 187 19.47 -3.45 1.69
N GLY A 188 19.35 -2.16 1.96
CA GLY A 188 18.12 -1.59 2.55
C GLY A 188 16.87 -1.90 1.71
N GLY A 189 16.97 -1.82 0.38
CA GLY A 189 15.87 -2.17 -0.53
C GLY A 189 15.52 -3.66 -0.48
N GLU A 190 16.51 -4.55 -0.45
CA GLU A 190 16.28 -5.99 -0.25
C GLU A 190 15.61 -6.30 1.10
N LYS A 191 16.02 -5.63 2.17
CA LYS A 191 15.37 -5.77 3.49
C LYS A 191 13.91 -5.32 3.46
N ARG A 192 13.59 -4.25 2.71
CA ARG A 192 12.21 -3.78 2.52
C ARG A 192 11.37 -4.79 1.74
N ARG A 193 11.93 -5.36 0.68
CA ARG A 193 11.27 -6.45 -0.08
C ARG A 193 11.02 -7.66 0.80
N LEU A 194 12.01 -8.06 1.60
CA LEU A 194 11.86 -9.18 2.52
C LEU A 194 10.77 -8.89 3.57
N TYR A 195 10.71 -7.66 4.08
CA TYR A 195 9.65 -7.26 5.01
C TYR A 195 8.25 -7.34 4.39
N LEU A 196 8.10 -6.89 3.14
CA LEU A 196 6.84 -7.09 2.42
C LEU A 196 6.50 -8.59 2.33
N MET A 197 7.50 -9.46 2.09
CA MET A 197 7.29 -10.90 2.01
C MET A 197 6.82 -11.50 3.33
N THR A 198 7.40 -11.08 4.46
CA THR A 198 6.95 -11.58 5.76
C THR A 198 5.48 -11.27 6.02
N ILE A 199 4.98 -10.13 5.53
CA ILE A 199 3.57 -9.75 5.65
C ILE A 199 2.69 -10.58 4.72
N LEU A 200 3.04 -10.71 3.45
CA LEU A 200 2.25 -11.47 2.48
C LEU A 200 2.18 -12.96 2.85
N MET A 201 3.25 -13.51 3.43
CA MET A 201 3.33 -14.90 3.84
C MET A 201 2.43 -15.27 5.02
N ARG A 202 1.97 -14.29 5.80
CA ARG A 202 0.93 -14.50 6.82
C ARG A 202 -0.45 -14.74 6.23
N ASN A 203 -0.57 -14.73 4.91
CA ASN A 203 -1.81 -14.88 4.17
C ASN A 203 -2.93 -13.93 4.65
N PRO A 204 -2.67 -12.61 4.70
CA PRO A 204 -3.64 -11.66 5.19
C PRO A 204 -4.84 -11.58 4.24
N ASN A 205 -6.01 -11.27 4.79
CA ASN A 205 -7.21 -10.99 4.01
C ASN A 205 -7.64 -9.52 4.10
N PHE A 206 -6.95 -8.73 4.93
CA PHE A 206 -6.97 -7.28 4.92
C PHE A 206 -5.53 -6.76 4.87
N LEU A 207 -5.11 -6.19 3.75
CA LEU A 207 -3.75 -5.69 3.55
C LEU A 207 -3.74 -4.15 3.63
N ILE A 208 -2.84 -3.61 4.45
CA ILE A 208 -2.61 -2.18 4.63
C ILE A 208 -1.17 -1.88 4.18
N LEU A 209 -1.03 -0.97 3.22
CA LEU A 209 0.25 -0.53 2.69
C LEU A 209 0.44 0.96 2.96
N ASP A 210 1.37 1.31 3.86
CA ASP A 210 1.69 2.70 4.20
C ASP A 210 2.94 3.17 3.44
N GLU A 211 2.74 4.04 2.44
CA GLU A 211 3.76 4.62 1.55
C GLU A 211 4.69 3.59 0.86
N PRO A 212 4.16 2.52 0.23
CA PRO A 212 4.98 1.46 -0.35
C PRO A 212 5.86 1.93 -1.52
N THR A 213 5.47 3.01 -2.22
CA THR A 213 6.15 3.54 -3.41
C THR A 213 7.47 4.23 -3.12
N ASN A 214 7.68 4.71 -1.88
CA ASN A 214 8.90 5.40 -1.49
C ASN A 214 10.03 4.43 -1.11
N ASP A 215 9.67 3.23 -0.65
CA ASP A 215 10.62 2.27 -0.07
C ASP A 215 11.02 1.14 -1.03
N LEU A 216 10.30 0.98 -2.14
CA LEU A 216 10.48 -0.12 -3.09
C LEU A 216 10.99 0.38 -4.44
N ASP A 217 11.83 -0.42 -5.09
CA ASP A 217 12.25 -0.15 -6.46
C ASP A 217 11.11 -0.39 -7.47
N ILE A 218 11.24 0.18 -8.67
CA ILE A 218 10.20 0.12 -9.71
C ILE A 218 9.87 -1.32 -10.09
N VAL A 219 10.88 -2.20 -10.12
CA VAL A 219 10.69 -3.60 -10.52
C VAL A 219 9.83 -4.33 -9.49
N THR A 220 10.10 -4.12 -8.20
CA THR A 220 9.32 -4.70 -7.11
C THR A 220 7.92 -4.09 -7.04
N LEU A 221 7.80 -2.77 -7.27
CA LEU A 221 6.48 -2.14 -7.34
C LEU A 221 5.62 -2.75 -8.45
N ASN A 222 6.19 -3.03 -9.62
CA ASN A 222 5.44 -3.68 -10.70
C ASN A 222 4.98 -5.10 -10.32
N VAL A 223 5.84 -5.91 -9.67
CA VAL A 223 5.45 -7.25 -9.17
C VAL A 223 4.38 -7.15 -8.08
N LEU A 224 4.49 -6.15 -7.19
CA LEU A 224 3.51 -5.89 -6.17
C LEU A 224 2.17 -5.42 -6.77
N GLU A 225 2.18 -4.54 -7.75
CA GLU A 225 0.96 -4.10 -8.47
C GLU A 225 0.22 -5.31 -9.06
N GLU A 226 0.93 -6.22 -9.71
CA GLU A 226 0.36 -7.44 -10.27
C GLU A 226 -0.25 -8.35 -9.20
N TYR A 227 0.47 -8.58 -8.10
CA TYR A 227 -0.04 -9.33 -6.96
C TYR A 227 -1.30 -8.70 -6.36
N LEU A 228 -1.31 -7.38 -6.17
CA LEU A 228 -2.42 -6.64 -5.57
C LEU A 228 -3.65 -6.55 -6.47
N LYS A 229 -3.48 -6.59 -7.80
CA LYS A 229 -4.60 -6.68 -8.74
C LYS A 229 -5.40 -7.97 -8.53
N ASN A 230 -4.70 -9.09 -8.36
CA ASN A 230 -5.28 -10.42 -8.18
C ASN A 230 -5.58 -10.78 -6.71
N PHE A 231 -5.27 -9.89 -5.76
CA PHE A 231 -5.51 -10.12 -4.34
C PHE A 231 -7.02 -10.17 -4.01
N ASN A 232 -7.46 -11.31 -3.48
CA ASN A 232 -8.85 -11.58 -3.10
C ASN A 232 -9.09 -11.27 -1.62
N GLY A 233 -8.93 -10.00 -1.25
CA GLY A 233 -9.16 -9.49 0.09
C GLY A 233 -9.31 -7.97 0.08
N CYS A 234 -9.49 -7.38 1.26
CA CYS A 234 -9.57 -5.93 1.39
C CYS A 234 -8.16 -5.32 1.31
N LEU A 235 -8.05 -4.23 0.56
CA LEU A 235 -6.78 -3.53 0.37
C LEU A 235 -6.95 -2.07 0.79
N MET A 236 -6.00 -1.58 1.57
CA MET A 236 -5.91 -0.18 1.94
C MET A 236 -4.53 0.32 1.59
N ILE A 237 -4.44 1.31 0.71
CA ILE A 237 -3.18 1.90 0.27
C ILE A 237 -3.12 3.35 0.72
N VAL A 238 -2.10 3.69 1.48
CA VAL A 238 -1.72 5.08 1.74
C VAL A 238 -0.54 5.41 0.84
N SER A 239 -0.71 6.37 -0.05
CA SER A 239 0.40 6.84 -0.89
C SER A 239 0.16 8.26 -1.37
N HIS A 240 1.25 8.99 -1.61
CA HIS A 240 1.21 10.22 -2.41
C HIS A 240 1.18 9.96 -3.92
N ASP A 241 1.45 8.72 -4.35
CA ASP A 241 1.43 8.34 -5.76
C ASP A 241 0.02 7.99 -6.22
N ARG A 242 -0.60 8.93 -6.93
CA ARG A 242 -1.94 8.75 -7.50
C ARG A 242 -2.00 7.66 -8.55
N PHE A 243 -0.95 7.46 -9.34
CA PHE A 243 -0.95 6.44 -10.39
C PHE A 243 -0.99 5.04 -9.78
N PHE A 244 -0.23 4.83 -8.69
CA PHE A 244 -0.25 3.57 -7.96
C PHE A 244 -1.63 3.29 -7.34
N ILE A 245 -2.24 4.31 -6.73
CA ILE A 245 -3.58 4.15 -6.15
C ILE A 245 -4.65 3.97 -7.23
N ASP A 246 -4.65 4.75 -8.31
CA ASP A 246 -5.65 4.67 -9.40
C ASP A 246 -5.66 3.29 -10.08
N LYS A 247 -4.51 2.60 -10.14
CA LYS A 247 -4.42 1.25 -10.71
C LYS A 247 -5.01 0.16 -9.82
N LEU A 248 -5.10 0.40 -8.51
CA LEU A 248 -5.37 -0.64 -7.51
C LEU A 248 -6.64 -0.40 -6.70
N ALA A 249 -6.99 0.84 -6.42
CA ALA A 249 -8.11 1.22 -5.56
C ALA A 249 -9.39 1.49 -6.37
N ASP A 250 -10.51 1.02 -5.83
CA ASP A 250 -11.85 1.27 -6.35
C ASP A 250 -12.34 2.68 -6.00
N HIS A 251 -11.99 3.15 -4.80
CA HIS A 251 -12.46 4.40 -4.21
C HIS A 251 -11.38 5.10 -3.38
N TYR A 252 -11.55 6.40 -3.17
CA TYR A 252 -10.65 7.23 -2.38
C TYR A 252 -11.28 7.71 -1.07
N LEU A 253 -10.50 7.64 0.01
CA LEU A 253 -10.73 8.35 1.27
C LEU A 253 -9.77 9.53 1.36
N PHE A 254 -10.33 10.74 1.34
CA PHE A 254 -9.55 11.97 1.50
C PHE A 254 -9.57 12.44 2.96
N LEU A 255 -8.42 12.39 3.63
CA LEU A 255 -8.27 12.99 4.96
C LEU A 255 -7.78 14.44 4.81
N LYS A 256 -8.48 15.37 5.46
CA LYS A 256 -8.15 16.80 5.49
C LYS A 256 -8.00 17.27 6.93
N VAL A 257 -6.96 18.06 7.23
CA VAL A 257 -6.82 18.72 8.53
C VAL A 257 -7.87 19.81 8.61
N ARG A 258 -8.64 19.84 9.68
CA ARG A 258 -9.48 20.98 10.03
C ARG A 258 -8.89 21.70 11.22
N VAL A 259 -8.44 22.94 11.01
CA VAL A 259 -8.13 23.86 12.09
C VAL A 259 -9.45 24.53 12.51
N ARG A 260 -9.87 24.35 13.76
CA ARG A 260 -10.99 25.13 14.29
C ARG A 260 -10.51 26.55 14.57
N TYR A 261 -10.98 27.50 13.78
CA TYR A 261 -10.96 28.91 14.19
C TYR A 261 -12.19 29.14 15.08
N SER A 262 -11.99 29.53 16.33
CA SER A 262 -13.08 29.97 17.20
C SER A 262 -13.47 31.40 16.85
N ILE A 263 -14.33 31.57 15.85
CA ILE A 263 -15.19 32.75 15.74
C ILE A 263 -16.62 32.25 15.91
N SER A 264 -17.37 32.91 16.77
CA SER A 264 -18.72 32.56 17.17
C SER A 264 -19.64 32.37 15.97
N ARG A 265 -20.52 31.36 16.11
CA ARG A 265 -21.68 30.95 15.29
C ARG A 265 -21.46 29.80 14.29
N GLU A 266 -22.27 28.77 14.59
CA GLU A 266 -22.91 27.81 13.70
C GLU A 266 -22.07 26.69 13.06
N THR A 267 -22.30 25.50 13.65
CA THR A 267 -22.54 24.19 13.02
C THR A 267 -21.77 23.87 11.75
N THR A 268 -20.89 22.88 11.81
CA THR A 268 -20.32 22.27 10.61
C THR A 268 -19.87 20.84 10.87
N ALA A 269 -20.64 19.89 10.34
CA ALA A 269 -20.25 18.49 10.20
C ALA A 269 -19.04 18.36 9.25
N ASN A 270 -18.13 17.43 9.54
CA ASN A 270 -17.00 17.12 8.66
C ASN A 270 -17.40 16.06 7.62
N ILE A 271 -17.06 16.30 6.36
CA ILE A 271 -17.28 15.38 5.24
C ILE A 271 -15.94 14.72 4.89
N VAL A 272 -15.81 13.43 5.15
CA VAL A 272 -14.92 12.56 4.38
C VAL A 272 -15.59 12.34 3.04
N HIS A 273 -15.05 12.91 1.97
CA HIS A 273 -15.60 12.67 0.64
C HIS A 273 -15.17 11.28 0.16
N LEU A 274 -16.13 10.36 0.09
CA LEU A 274 -16.00 9.16 -0.71
C LEU A 274 -16.13 9.56 -2.18
N LEU A 275 -15.08 9.39 -2.97
CA LEU A 275 -15.14 9.59 -4.42
C LEU A 275 -14.92 8.25 -5.12
N ASN A 276 -15.93 7.83 -5.89
CA ASN A 276 -15.86 6.62 -6.70
C ASN A 276 -14.99 6.86 -7.94
N CYS A 277 -14.00 5.99 -8.21
CA CYS A 277 -13.11 6.08 -9.37
C CYS A 277 -13.84 6.08 -10.73
N ARG A 278 -15.11 5.67 -10.79
CA ARG A 278 -15.88 5.65 -12.05
C ARG A 278 -16.29 7.04 -12.57
N ASN A 279 -16.25 8.10 -11.75
CA ASN A 279 -16.56 9.46 -12.19
C ASN A 279 -15.29 10.30 -12.29
N LYS A 280 -14.66 10.25 -13.47
CA LYS A 280 -13.60 11.17 -13.89
C LYS A 280 -14.12 12.61 -13.95
N LYS A 281 -14.04 13.34 -12.85
CA LYS A 281 -13.72 14.78 -12.79
C LYS A 281 -13.61 15.23 -11.32
N PRO A 282 -12.48 15.82 -10.90
CA PRO A 282 -12.43 16.50 -9.60
C PRO A 282 -13.38 17.71 -9.60
N PRO A 283 -14.05 18.02 -8.48
CA PRO A 283 -14.70 19.32 -8.32
C PRO A 283 -13.63 20.41 -8.35
N ASN A 284 -13.92 21.48 -9.11
CA ASN A 284 -13.07 22.66 -9.30
C ASN A 284 -12.66 23.32 -7.98
#